data_AF-A0A948TC46-F1
#
_entry.id   AF-A0A948TC46-F1
#
_cell.length_a   1.000
_cell.length_b   1.000
_cell.length_c   1.000
_cell.angle_alpha   90.00
_cell.angle_beta   90.00
_cell.angle_gamma   90.00
#
_symmetry.space_group_name_H-M   'P 1'
#
loop_
_entity.id
_entity.type
_entity.pdbx_description
1 polymer ?
#
loop_
_entity_poly.entity_id
_entity_poly.type
_entity_poly.pdbx_seq_one_letter_code
_entity_poly.pdbx_strand_id
1 'polypeptide(L)'
;MKRKRNRSESNYVRRKINRWTRFLAKERDWDYTFMLEIEYMKLRQMEEYFKGSDTFIGIECVRRDLRICLRLLDIVMGKDNLDIERSPLKFVPFKEDNGRKMYKVEGASEIISYRKLYVNIRNASRFVKFDFNNPNMDESSEISHKESLRLHKAWHLYNLIRTYRMFEWWD
;
A
#
# COMPACT_ATOMS: atom_id res chain seq x y z
N MET A 1 -0.60 51.50 4.28
CA MET A 1 0.09 50.79 3.18
C MET A 1 -0.57 49.42 2.94
N LYS A 2 -1.24 49.20 1.80
CA LYS A 2 -1.78 47.87 1.44
C LYS A 2 -0.62 47.02 0.89
N ARG A 3 -0.21 45.97 1.62
CA ARG A 3 0.76 44.96 1.12
C ARG A 3 0.22 44.40 -0.22
N LYS A 4 0.93 44.65 -1.32
CA LYS A 4 0.65 43.98 -2.61
C LYS A 4 0.79 42.47 -2.37
N ARG A 5 -0.32 41.72 -2.49
CA ARG A 5 -0.29 40.25 -2.39
C ARG A 5 0.68 39.70 -3.45
N ASN A 6 1.64 38.90 -3.00
CA ASN A 6 2.63 38.28 -3.86
C ASN A 6 1.91 37.26 -4.77
N ARG A 7 1.77 37.58 -6.07
CA ARG A 7 0.95 36.79 -7.01
C ARG A 7 1.44 35.34 -7.15
N SER A 8 2.74 35.10 -6.97
CA SER A 8 3.36 33.77 -6.99
C SER A 8 2.88 32.87 -5.84
N GLU A 9 2.91 33.40 -4.63
CA GLU A 9 2.46 32.72 -3.41
C GLU A 9 0.96 32.43 -3.46
N SER A 10 0.17 33.40 -3.94
CA SER A 10 -1.27 33.22 -4.18
C SER A 10 -1.57 32.10 -5.18
N ASN A 11 -0.76 31.92 -6.21
CA ASN A 11 -0.93 30.87 -7.21
C ASN A 11 -0.52 29.49 -6.67
N TYR A 12 0.56 29.42 -5.89
CA TYR A 12 0.98 28.17 -5.22
C TYR A 12 -0.10 27.64 -4.27
N VAL A 13 -0.62 28.51 -3.41
CA VAL A 13 -1.71 28.16 -2.47
C VAL A 13 -2.95 27.68 -3.22
N ARG A 14 -3.35 28.38 -4.28
CA ARG A 14 -4.51 28.00 -5.10
C ARG A 14 -4.32 26.64 -5.78
N ARG A 15 -3.12 26.34 -6.30
CA ARG A 15 -2.80 25.03 -6.87
C ARG A 15 -2.89 23.92 -5.82
N LYS A 16 -2.40 24.16 -4.60
CA LYS A 16 -2.47 23.21 -3.48
C LYS A 16 -3.92 22.92 -3.09
N ILE A 17 -4.74 23.95 -2.94
CA ILE A 17 -6.18 23.80 -2.65
C ILE A 17 -6.87 23.00 -3.76
N ASN A 18 -6.70 23.40 -5.02
CA ASN A 18 -7.32 22.71 -6.15
C ASN A 18 -6.91 21.23 -6.25
N ARG A 19 -5.67 20.89 -5.88
CA ARG A 19 -5.20 19.49 -5.81
C ARG A 19 -6.02 18.71 -4.78
N TRP A 20 -6.21 19.25 -3.58
CA TRP A 20 -7.02 18.64 -2.53
C TRP A 20 -8.49 18.55 -2.94
N THR A 21 -9.07 19.61 -3.49
CA THR A 21 -10.48 19.59 -3.94
C THR A 21 -10.74 18.50 -4.97
N ARG A 22 -9.86 18.33 -5.98
CA ARG A 22 -10.00 17.27 -6.99
C ARG A 22 -9.83 15.86 -6.42
N PHE A 23 -9.01 15.73 -5.39
CA PHE A 23 -8.80 14.45 -4.73
C PHE A 23 -10.02 14.09 -3.86
N LEU A 24 -10.49 15.01 -3.03
CA LEU A 24 -11.68 14.85 -2.18
C LEU A 24 -12.96 14.63 -2.99
N ALA A 25 -13.05 15.15 -4.21
CA ALA A 25 -14.20 14.89 -5.09
C ALA A 25 -14.35 13.42 -5.54
N LYS A 26 -13.35 12.56 -5.28
CA LYS A 26 -13.40 11.12 -5.60
C LYS A 26 -13.83 10.25 -4.42
N GLU A 27 -14.14 10.88 -3.29
CA GLU A 27 -14.48 10.21 -2.05
C GLU A 27 -15.74 9.34 -2.19
N ARG A 28 -15.76 8.24 -1.44
CA ARG A 28 -16.88 7.31 -1.34
C ARG A 28 -17.03 6.93 0.13
N ASP A 29 -18.21 7.15 0.70
CA ASP A 29 -18.46 6.98 2.14
C ASP A 29 -18.07 5.60 2.71
N TRP A 30 -18.08 4.57 1.88
CA TRP A 30 -17.80 3.18 2.27
C TRP A 30 -16.33 2.74 2.08
N ASP A 31 -15.48 3.57 1.49
CA ASP A 31 -14.12 3.18 1.12
C ASP A 31 -13.10 3.61 2.18
N TYR A 32 -12.74 2.69 3.07
CA TYR A 32 -11.69 2.94 4.06
C TYR A 32 -10.32 3.20 3.42
N THR A 33 -10.09 2.73 2.19
CA THR A 33 -8.85 2.97 1.44
C THR A 33 -8.64 4.46 1.24
N PHE A 34 -9.73 5.22 1.03
CA PHE A 34 -9.68 6.66 0.84
C PHE A 34 -9.06 7.40 2.04
N MET A 35 -9.29 6.92 3.27
CA MET A 35 -8.63 7.46 4.47
C MET A 35 -7.11 7.29 4.41
N LEU A 36 -6.64 6.12 3.95
CA LEU A 36 -5.21 5.85 3.78
C LEU A 36 -4.62 6.70 2.65
N GLU A 37 -5.38 6.96 1.59
CA GLU A 37 -4.93 7.83 0.50
C GLU A 37 -4.79 9.30 0.92
N ILE A 38 -5.71 9.81 1.74
CA ILE A 38 -5.59 11.15 2.37
C ILE A 38 -4.28 11.23 3.14
N GLU A 39 -4.04 10.24 4.00
CA GLU A 39 -2.86 10.21 4.86
C GLU A 39 -1.57 10.10 4.04
N TYR A 40 -1.55 9.22 3.04
CA TYR A 40 -0.45 9.09 2.09
C TYR A 40 -0.13 10.42 1.39
N MET A 41 -1.16 11.13 0.90
CA MET A 41 -0.98 12.42 0.26
C MET A 41 -0.40 13.47 1.20
N LYS A 42 -0.79 13.45 2.47
CA LYS A 42 -0.28 14.36 3.49
C LYS A 42 1.17 14.03 3.85
N LEU A 43 1.51 12.76 4.03
CA LEU A 43 2.88 12.31 4.28
C LEU A 43 3.82 12.62 3.12
N ARG A 44 3.37 12.45 1.87
CA ARG A 44 4.15 12.83 0.69
C ARG A 44 4.44 14.32 0.65
N GLN A 45 3.46 15.17 1.00
CA GLN A 45 3.69 16.62 1.09
C GLN A 45 4.69 16.99 2.20
N MET A 46 4.66 16.28 3.33
CA MET A 46 5.65 16.46 4.40
C MET A 46 7.04 16.05 3.93
N GLU A 47 7.16 14.92 3.25
CA GLU A 47 8.43 14.43 2.71
C GLU A 47 9.02 15.38 1.67
N GLU A 48 8.17 15.93 0.78
CA GLU A 48 8.55 16.99 -0.17
C GLU A 48 9.03 18.27 0.53
N TYR A 49 8.34 18.68 1.59
CA TYR A 49 8.70 19.86 2.37
C TYR A 49 10.06 19.69 3.05
N PHE A 50 10.25 18.59 3.78
CA PHE A 50 11.48 18.31 4.51
C PHE A 50 12.66 17.88 3.63
N LYS A 51 12.44 17.63 2.33
CA LYS A 51 13.53 17.34 1.39
C LYS A 51 14.51 18.51 1.22
N GLY A 52 13.98 19.73 1.23
CA GLY A 52 14.72 20.96 0.92
C GLY A 52 15.09 21.80 2.13
N SER A 53 14.86 21.31 3.34
CA SER A 53 15.02 22.09 4.56
C SER A 53 15.88 21.35 5.57
N ASP A 54 16.85 22.04 6.17
CA ASP A 54 17.65 21.55 7.29
C ASP A 54 17.26 22.34 8.54
N THR A 55 15.98 22.19 8.91
CA THR A 55 15.29 23.15 9.75
C THR A 55 15.54 22.93 11.24
N PHE A 56 15.90 21.71 11.64
CA PHE A 56 16.13 21.33 13.03
C PHE A 56 17.00 20.07 13.13
N ILE A 57 17.63 19.86 14.29
CA ILE A 57 18.44 18.68 14.61
C ILE A 57 17.52 17.46 14.72
N GLY A 58 17.80 16.38 13.99
CA GLY A 58 16.94 15.18 13.98
C GLY A 58 16.02 15.07 12.76
N ILE A 59 16.05 16.06 11.85
CA ILE A 59 15.25 16.05 10.62
C ILE A 59 15.54 14.84 9.73
N GLU A 60 16.74 14.27 9.79
CA GLU A 60 17.09 13.03 9.09
C GLU A 60 16.26 11.84 9.57
N CYS A 61 15.93 11.78 10.86
CA CYS A 61 15.05 10.77 11.43
C CYS A 61 13.63 10.91 10.90
N VAL A 62 13.10 12.13 10.86
CA VAL A 62 11.77 12.43 10.32
C VAL A 62 11.69 12.09 8.83
N ARG A 63 12.69 12.49 8.03
CA ARG A 63 12.76 12.15 6.60
C ARG A 63 12.85 10.64 6.37
N ARG A 64 13.61 9.92 7.20
CA ARG A 64 13.68 8.45 7.15
C ARG A 64 12.32 7.84 7.41
N ASP A 65 11.64 8.26 8.47
CA ASP A 65 10.38 7.68 8.89
C ASP A 65 9.27 7.96 7.87
N LEU A 66 9.20 9.18 7.32
CA LEU A 66 8.26 9.52 6.25
C LEU A 66 8.43 8.60 5.03
N ARG A 67 9.68 8.36 4.60
CA ARG A 67 9.96 7.44 3.49
C ARG A 67 9.57 6.00 3.82
N ILE A 68 9.79 5.55 5.05
CA ILE A 68 9.36 4.23 5.51
C ILE A 68 7.83 4.14 5.49
N CYS A 69 7.12 5.11 6.07
CA CYS A 69 5.66 5.15 6.09
C CYS A 69 5.05 5.12 4.70
N LEU A 70 5.57 5.92 3.76
CA LEU A 70 5.10 5.92 2.36
C LEU A 70 5.25 4.54 1.73
N ARG A 71 6.41 3.88 1.89
CA ARG A 71 6.63 2.53 1.38
C ARG A 71 5.74 1.48 2.03
N LEU A 72 5.48 1.59 3.33
CA LEU A 72 4.58 0.67 4.04
C LEU A 72 3.13 0.84 3.58
N LEU A 73 2.69 2.08 3.35
CA LEU A 73 1.37 2.37 2.80
C LEU A 73 1.24 1.89 1.35
N ASP A 74 2.29 2.00 0.53
CA ASP A 74 2.28 1.43 -0.82
C ASP A 74 2.02 -0.09 -0.78
N ILE A 75 2.60 -0.80 0.20
CA ILE A 75 2.34 -2.22 0.44
C ILE A 75 0.89 -2.46 0.85
N VAL A 76 0.41 -1.74 1.87
CA VAL A 76 -0.93 -1.94 2.44
C VAL A 76 -2.03 -1.65 1.42
N MET A 77 -1.83 -0.65 0.56
CA MET A 77 -2.77 -0.31 -0.50
C MET A 77 -2.60 -1.15 -1.78
N GLY A 78 -1.68 -2.12 -1.81
CA GLY A 78 -1.40 -2.95 -2.99
C GLY A 78 -0.88 -2.15 -4.20
N LYS A 79 -0.23 -1.00 -3.96
CA LYS A 79 0.40 -0.16 -5.00
C LYS A 79 1.80 -0.65 -5.35
N ASP A 80 2.37 -1.55 -4.56
CA ASP A 80 3.64 -2.16 -4.83
C ASP A 80 3.53 -3.29 -5.86
N ASN A 81 4.40 -3.29 -6.86
CA ASN A 81 4.42 -4.36 -7.84
C ASN A 81 5.35 -5.49 -7.36
N LEU A 82 4.75 -6.60 -6.95
CA LEU A 82 5.44 -7.83 -6.52
C LEU A 82 5.97 -8.67 -7.69
N ASP A 83 5.64 -8.31 -8.93
CA ASP A 83 5.93 -9.08 -10.14
C ASP A 83 5.50 -10.55 -9.98
N ILE A 84 4.25 -10.76 -9.52
CA ILE A 84 3.66 -12.09 -9.42
C ILE A 84 3.07 -12.44 -10.78
N GLU A 85 3.72 -13.34 -11.51
CA GLU A 85 3.19 -13.88 -12.75
C GLU A 85 2.27 -15.05 -12.45
N ARG A 86 1.08 -15.07 -13.04
CA ARG A 86 0.12 -16.17 -12.92
C ARG A 86 -0.05 -16.88 -14.24
N SER A 87 -0.24 -18.18 -14.20
CA SER A 87 -0.53 -18.98 -15.37
C SER A 87 -1.90 -18.61 -15.96
N PRO A 88 -2.04 -18.68 -17.29
CA PRO A 88 -3.34 -18.53 -17.93
C PRO A 88 -4.31 -19.56 -17.36
N LEU A 89 -5.55 -19.13 -17.10
CA LEU A 89 -6.62 -20.04 -16.71
C LEU A 89 -6.83 -21.07 -17.83
N LYS A 90 -6.88 -22.35 -17.46
CA LYS A 90 -7.24 -23.42 -18.39
C LYS A 90 -8.75 -23.52 -18.46
N PHE A 91 -9.30 -23.38 -19.66
CA PHE A 91 -10.74 -23.51 -19.91
C PHE A 91 -11.01 -24.84 -20.60
N VAL A 92 -11.83 -25.68 -19.97
CA VAL A 92 -12.18 -27.00 -20.49
C VAL A 92 -13.63 -26.99 -20.94
N PRO A 93 -13.92 -27.45 -22.18
CA PRO A 93 -15.29 -27.52 -22.65
C PRO A 93 -16.10 -28.56 -21.87
N PHE A 94 -17.33 -28.23 -21.53
CA PHE A 94 -18.32 -29.16 -21.00
C PHE A 94 -19.67 -28.95 -21.69
N LYS A 95 -20.53 -29.97 -21.65
CA LYS A 95 -21.89 -29.90 -22.19
C LYS A 95 -22.88 -29.87 -21.04
N GLU A 96 -23.79 -28.91 -21.06
CA GLU A 96 -25.03 -28.99 -20.30
C GLU A 96 -26.04 -29.89 -21.02
N ASP A 97 -27.07 -30.34 -20.30
CA ASP A 97 -28.13 -31.23 -20.79
C ASP A 97 -28.88 -30.66 -22.02
N ASN A 98 -28.85 -29.35 -22.20
CA ASN A 98 -29.43 -28.59 -23.31
C ASN A 98 -28.52 -28.56 -24.57
N GLY A 99 -27.39 -29.28 -24.58
CA GLY A 99 -26.50 -29.46 -25.74
C GLY A 99 -25.60 -28.27 -26.08
N ARG A 100 -25.63 -27.19 -25.30
CA ARG A 100 -24.76 -26.01 -25.49
C ARG A 100 -23.32 -26.33 -25.05
N LYS A 101 -22.35 -25.96 -25.88
CA LYS A 101 -20.92 -26.02 -25.52
C LYS A 101 -20.61 -24.85 -24.58
N MET A 102 -20.34 -25.18 -23.32
CA MET A 102 -19.90 -24.25 -22.29
C MET A 102 -18.43 -24.53 -21.96
N TYR A 103 -17.77 -23.60 -21.29
CA TYR A 103 -16.40 -23.78 -20.80
C TYR A 103 -16.41 -23.60 -19.29
N LYS A 104 -15.75 -24.51 -18.57
CA LYS A 104 -15.47 -24.36 -17.14
C LYS A 104 -13.99 -24.10 -16.95
N VAL A 105 -13.66 -23.30 -15.94
CA VAL A 105 -12.27 -23.13 -15.51
C VAL A 105 -11.84 -24.44 -14.84
N GLU A 106 -10.73 -24.99 -15.30
CA GLU A 106 -10.09 -26.16 -14.70
C GLU A 106 -8.99 -25.69 -13.76
N GLY A 107 -9.20 -25.89 -12.45
CA GLY A 107 -8.24 -25.48 -11.41
C GLY A 107 -8.20 -23.97 -11.16
N ALA A 108 -7.28 -23.54 -10.31
CA ALA A 108 -6.95 -22.14 -10.10
C ALA A 108 -5.77 -21.74 -11.00
N SER A 109 -5.59 -20.44 -11.23
CA SER A 109 -4.33 -19.94 -11.81
C SER A 109 -3.19 -20.25 -10.84
N GLU A 110 -2.14 -20.88 -11.37
CA GLU A 110 -0.92 -21.19 -10.62
C GLU A 110 0.01 -19.98 -10.70
N ILE A 111 0.82 -19.77 -9.66
CA ILE A 111 1.81 -18.69 -9.67
C ILE A 111 3.06 -19.20 -10.40
N ILE A 112 3.43 -18.56 -11.50
CA ILE A 112 4.59 -18.91 -12.34
C ILE A 112 5.88 -18.34 -11.75
N SER A 113 5.86 -17.08 -11.28
CA SER A 113 7.05 -16.44 -10.74
C SER A 113 6.70 -15.34 -9.74
N TYR A 114 7.59 -15.09 -8.77
CA TYR A 114 7.47 -14.03 -7.78
C TYR A 114 8.85 -13.44 -7.46
N ARG A 115 9.28 -12.45 -8.23
CA ARG A 115 10.69 -12.01 -8.14
C ARG A 115 11.02 -11.17 -6.90
N LYS A 116 10.01 -10.67 -6.19
CA LYS A 116 10.17 -9.69 -5.08
C LYS A 116 9.51 -10.07 -3.75
N LEU A 117 8.90 -11.26 -3.64
CA LEU A 117 8.21 -11.65 -2.42
C LEU A 117 9.17 -12.24 -1.39
N TYR A 118 9.72 -11.37 -0.54
CA TYR A 118 10.44 -11.77 0.67
C TYR A 118 9.72 -11.23 1.91
N VAL A 119 9.46 -12.12 2.87
CA VAL A 119 8.97 -11.76 4.20
C VAL A 119 9.57 -12.69 5.23
N ASN A 120 10.02 -12.14 6.35
CA ASN A 120 10.49 -12.94 7.47
C ASN A 120 9.28 -13.63 8.13
N ILE A 121 9.29 -14.97 8.22
CA ILE A 121 8.21 -15.76 8.85
C ILE A 121 8.32 -15.87 10.38
N ARG A 122 9.42 -15.41 10.98
CA ARG A 122 9.56 -15.37 12.44
C ARG A 122 8.43 -14.54 13.05
N ASN A 123 7.85 -15.06 14.14
CA ASN A 123 6.72 -14.47 14.86
C ASN A 123 5.48 -14.25 13.96
N ALA A 124 5.31 -15.01 12.87
CA ALA A 124 4.16 -14.87 11.99
C ALA A 124 2.82 -15.08 12.70
N SER A 125 2.79 -15.94 13.72
CA SER A 125 1.61 -16.22 14.55
C SER A 125 1.00 -14.98 15.24
N ARG A 126 1.75 -13.88 15.37
CA ARG A 126 1.22 -12.61 15.90
C ARG A 126 0.36 -11.85 14.88
N PHE A 127 0.48 -12.18 13.61
CA PHE A 127 -0.10 -11.42 12.49
C PHE A 127 -1.12 -12.24 11.70
N VAL A 128 -0.86 -13.53 11.49
CA VAL A 128 -1.69 -14.44 10.70
C VAL A 128 -1.92 -15.75 11.43
N LYS A 129 -2.98 -16.47 11.05
CA LYS A 129 -3.36 -17.76 11.65
C LYS A 129 -2.79 -18.97 10.91
N PHE A 130 -2.11 -18.78 9.77
CA PHE A 130 -1.57 -19.86 8.96
C PHE A 130 -0.30 -20.45 9.57
N ASP A 131 -0.15 -21.77 9.48
CA ASP A 131 1.05 -22.47 9.90
C ASP A 131 2.01 -22.66 8.73
N PHE A 132 3.12 -21.92 8.74
CA PHE A 132 4.19 -22.02 7.74
C PHE A 132 5.03 -23.30 7.88
N ASN A 133 4.85 -24.09 8.94
CA ASN A 133 5.54 -25.38 9.11
C ASN A 133 4.72 -26.56 8.61
N ASN A 134 3.52 -26.33 8.05
CA ASN A 134 2.68 -27.40 7.54
C ASN A 134 3.36 -28.10 6.34
N PRO A 135 3.72 -29.40 6.45
CA PRO A 135 4.41 -30.12 5.39
C PRO A 135 3.54 -30.34 4.13
N ASN A 136 2.23 -30.16 4.24
CA ASN A 136 1.28 -30.33 3.14
C ASN A 136 0.90 -28.99 2.46
N MET A 137 1.58 -27.89 2.79
CA MET A 137 1.31 -26.60 2.15
C MET A 137 1.85 -26.59 0.72
N ASP A 138 0.97 -26.34 -0.26
CA ASP A 138 1.38 -26.14 -1.64
C ASP A 138 2.05 -24.75 -1.83
N GLU A 139 2.87 -24.63 -2.88
CA GLU A 139 3.65 -23.41 -3.15
C GLU A 139 2.75 -22.18 -3.37
N SER A 140 1.59 -22.34 -4.03
CA SER A 140 0.67 -21.23 -4.29
C SER A 140 0.06 -20.71 -2.98
N SER A 141 -0.35 -21.62 -2.10
CA SER A 141 -0.82 -21.28 -0.75
C SER A 141 0.27 -20.63 0.09
N GLU A 142 1.51 -21.13 0.04
CA GLU A 142 2.64 -20.53 0.76
C GLU A 142 2.89 -19.09 0.32
N ILE A 143 2.86 -18.83 -0.99
CA ILE A 143 3.00 -17.48 -1.57
C ILE A 143 1.88 -16.57 -1.09
N SER A 144 0.63 -17.02 -1.16
CA SER A 144 -0.52 -16.23 -0.70
C SER A 144 -0.43 -15.91 0.80
N HIS A 145 -0.01 -16.88 1.62
CA HIS A 145 0.20 -16.67 3.05
C HIS A 145 1.34 -15.70 3.33
N LYS A 146 2.45 -15.77 2.57
CA LYS A 146 3.57 -14.82 2.67
C LYS A 146 3.14 -13.41 2.30
N GLU A 147 2.32 -13.25 1.26
CA GLU A 147 1.75 -11.95 0.86
C GLU A 147 0.87 -11.37 1.97
N SER A 148 -0.03 -12.18 2.53
CA SER A 148 -0.87 -11.79 3.67
C SER A 148 -0.03 -11.39 4.90
N LEU A 149 0.98 -12.19 5.24
CA LEU A 149 1.89 -11.89 6.35
C LEU A 149 2.62 -10.56 6.13
N ARG A 150 3.09 -10.31 4.91
CA ARG A 150 3.78 -9.08 4.53
C ARG A 150 2.88 -7.86 4.70
N LEU A 151 1.62 -7.94 4.24
CA LEU A 151 0.61 -6.89 4.43
C LEU A 151 0.39 -6.58 5.91
N HIS A 152 0.16 -7.61 6.73
CA HIS A 152 -0.07 -7.42 8.16
C HIS A 152 1.15 -6.86 8.90
N LYS A 153 2.36 -7.31 8.56
CA LYS A 153 3.60 -6.75 9.13
C LYS A 153 3.82 -5.31 8.71
N ALA A 154 3.54 -4.96 7.46
CA ALA A 154 3.65 -3.60 6.98
C ALA A 154 2.66 -2.67 7.71
N TRP A 155 1.40 -3.10 7.83
CA TRP A 155 0.36 -2.38 8.56
C TRP A 155 0.72 -2.17 10.03
N HIS A 156 1.22 -3.22 10.69
CA HIS A 156 1.63 -3.12 12.09
C HIS A 156 2.79 -2.13 12.29
N LEU A 157 3.85 -2.24 11.48
CA LEU A 157 5.00 -1.33 11.58
C LEU A 157 4.59 0.12 11.28
N TYR A 158 3.72 0.32 10.30
CA TYR A 158 3.17 1.63 9.98
C TYR A 158 2.46 2.25 11.19
N ASN A 159 1.58 1.48 11.83
CA ASN A 159 0.86 1.94 13.02
C ASN A 159 1.79 2.19 14.21
N LEU A 160 2.85 1.40 14.41
CA LEU A 160 3.84 1.68 15.45
C LEU A 160 4.53 3.03 15.24
N ILE A 161 4.98 3.32 14.01
CA ILE A 161 5.62 4.61 13.71
C ILE A 161 4.61 5.75 13.87
N ARG A 162 3.37 5.55 13.38
CA ARG A 162 2.27 6.49 13.52
C ARG A 162 1.93 6.81 14.98
N THR A 163 1.92 5.82 15.85
CA THR A 163 1.57 6.01 17.26
C THR A 163 2.70 6.67 18.05
N TYR A 164 3.95 6.23 17.85
CA TYR A 164 5.04 6.61 18.75
C TYR A 164 5.91 7.75 18.23
N ARG A 165 6.01 7.95 16.91
CA ARG A 165 7.03 8.84 16.34
C ARG A 165 6.44 10.04 15.61
N MET A 166 5.23 9.93 15.08
CA MET A 166 4.58 11.05 14.37
C MET A 166 4.38 12.30 15.23
N PHE A 167 4.15 12.14 16.53
CA PHE A 167 4.02 13.29 17.44
C PHE A 167 5.36 14.01 17.61
N GLU A 168 6.46 13.27 17.68
CA GLU A 168 7.82 13.78 17.83
C GLU A 168 8.38 14.43 16.55
N TRP A 169 7.68 14.36 15.41
CA TRP A 169 8.16 14.98 14.17
C TRP A 169 8.08 16.51 14.16
N TRP A 170 7.46 17.10 15.18
CA TRP A 170 7.13 18.54 15.26
C TRP A 170 7.62 19.21 16.55
N ASP A 171 8.16 18.43 17.48
CA ASP A 171 8.77 18.89 18.74
C ASP A 171 10.28 19.05 18.57
#